data_AF-A0A519G184-F1
#
_entry.id   AF-A0A519G184-F1
#
_cell.length_a   1.000
_cell.length_b   1.000
_cell.length_c   1.000
_cell.angle_alpha   90.00
_cell.angle_beta   90.00
_cell.angle_gamma   90.00
#
_symmetry.space_group_name_H-M   'P 1'
#
loop_
_entity.id
_entity.type
_entity.pdbx_description
1 polymer ?
#
loop_
_entity_poly.entity_id
_entity_poly.type
_entity_poly.pdbx_seq_one_letter_code
_entity_poly.pdbx_strand_id
1 'polypeptide(L)'
;MIDRVRIPDVSRWIRSRAQLEALGSSSRQIARHVERGRLQQLDHGWYVDGETWREWSIERRHLARVLAARRRQRSSDTVFSHCSAAVLWGLPLARVDPQKVHASGAGTSGHVMSSTSALARHQVEVAEADRAIVDGVACTGIHRTVADMLRASAAETGLSLLDA
;
A
#
# COMPACT_ATOMS: atom_id res chain seq x y z
N MET A 1 16.06 17.39 7.29
CA MET A 1 15.07 17.52 6.20
C MET A 1 14.78 16.11 5.71
N ILE A 2 13.60 15.55 6.03
CA ILE A 2 13.26 14.17 5.65
C ILE A 2 12.94 14.19 4.16
N ASP A 3 13.68 13.43 3.36
CA ASP A 3 13.42 13.27 1.93
C ASP A 3 12.02 12.69 1.74
N ARG A 4 11.12 13.47 1.12
CA ARG A 4 9.73 13.04 0.91
C ARG A 4 9.69 12.10 -0.27
N VAL A 5 9.43 10.82 -0.03
CA VAL A 5 9.22 9.83 -1.10
C VAL A 5 8.06 10.28 -2.00
N ARG A 6 8.32 10.50 -3.29
CA ARG A 6 7.29 10.89 -4.28
C ARG A 6 6.85 9.70 -5.14
N ILE A 7 5.62 9.78 -5.67
CA ILE A 7 5.04 8.74 -6.53
C ILE A 7 5.86 8.48 -7.81
N PRO A 8 6.31 9.50 -8.56
CA PRO A 8 7.10 9.27 -9.77
C PRO A 8 8.38 8.46 -9.50
N ASP A 9 9.04 8.71 -8.36
CA ASP A 9 10.29 8.06 -7.99
C ASP A 9 10.13 6.57 -7.70
N VAL A 10 8.95 6.15 -7.27
CA VAL A 10 8.64 4.75 -6.94
C VAL A 10 8.02 4.04 -8.14
N SER A 11 7.10 4.70 -8.84
CA SER A 11 6.29 4.09 -9.90
C SER A 11 7.13 3.51 -11.05
N ARG A 12 8.30 4.11 -11.34
CA ARG A 12 9.24 3.71 -12.39
C ARG A 12 9.96 2.38 -12.12
N TRP A 13 10.01 1.93 -10.86
CA TRP A 13 10.66 0.67 -10.47
C TRP A 13 9.69 -0.51 -10.50
N ILE A 14 8.39 -0.23 -10.50
CA ILE A 14 7.37 -1.27 -10.49
C ILE A 14 7.20 -1.82 -11.90
N ARG A 15 7.18 -3.15 -12.03
CA ARG A 15 6.98 -3.88 -13.27
C ARG A 15 5.76 -4.78 -13.17
N SER A 16 4.96 -4.82 -14.23
CA SER A 16 3.90 -5.83 -14.37
C SER A 16 4.49 -7.17 -14.81
N ARG A 17 3.76 -8.26 -14.59
CA ARG A 17 4.10 -9.58 -15.13
C ARG A 17 4.29 -9.52 -16.65
N ALA A 18 3.37 -8.86 -17.37
CA ALA A 18 3.44 -8.71 -18.81
C ALA A 18 4.72 -8.00 -19.28
N GLN A 19 5.19 -6.99 -18.51
CA GLN A 19 6.47 -6.33 -18.81
C GLN A 19 7.67 -7.26 -18.59
N LEU A 20 7.66 -8.07 -17.53
CA LEU A 20 8.71 -9.07 -17.30
C LEU A 20 8.73 -10.15 -18.39
N GLU A 21 7.55 -10.58 -18.84
CA GLU A 21 7.38 -11.54 -19.94
C GLU A 21 7.86 -10.96 -21.27
N ALA A 22 7.56 -9.68 -21.56
CA ALA A 22 8.08 -8.97 -22.73
C ALA A 22 9.61 -8.82 -22.71
N LEU A 23 10.22 -8.81 -21.52
CA LEU A 23 11.68 -8.83 -21.34
C LEU A 23 12.28 -10.25 -21.39
N GLY A 24 11.49 -11.27 -21.76
CA GLY A 24 11.95 -12.65 -21.96
C GLY A 24 11.86 -13.54 -20.72
N SER A 25 11.25 -13.08 -19.62
CA SER A 25 11.07 -13.93 -18.43
C SER A 25 9.82 -14.80 -18.57
N SER A 26 9.99 -16.11 -18.59
CA SER A 26 8.85 -17.03 -18.47
C SER A 26 8.19 -16.94 -17.09
N SER A 27 6.93 -17.33 -17.02
CA SER A 27 6.18 -17.47 -15.76
C SER A 27 6.92 -18.29 -14.68
N ARG A 28 7.60 -19.38 -15.08
CA ARG A 28 8.40 -20.22 -14.18
C ARG A 28 9.65 -19.50 -13.68
N GLN A 29 10.30 -18.71 -14.54
CA GLN A 29 11.44 -17.89 -14.13
C GLN A 29 11.00 -16.80 -13.14
N ILE A 30 9.88 -16.10 -13.40
CA ILE A 30 9.34 -15.08 -12.49
C ILE A 30 9.08 -15.67 -11.10
N ALA A 31 8.40 -16.82 -11.03
CA ALA A 31 8.15 -17.51 -9.75
C ALA A 31 9.46 -17.86 -9.01
N ARG A 32 10.44 -18.41 -9.74
CA ARG A 32 11.78 -18.72 -9.17
C ARG A 32 12.54 -17.47 -8.72
N HIS A 33 12.39 -16.36 -9.44
CA HIS A 33 13.00 -15.08 -9.05
C HIS A 33 12.37 -14.53 -7.77
N VAL A 34 11.06 -14.69 -7.58
CA VAL A 34 10.37 -14.35 -6.33
C VAL A 34 10.85 -15.24 -5.19
N GLU A 35 10.86 -16.56 -5.38
CA GLU A 35 11.32 -17.52 -4.37
C GLU A 35 12.76 -17.24 -3.91
N ARG A 36 13.64 -16.85 -4.83
CA ARG A 36 15.05 -16.52 -4.54
C ARG A 36 15.25 -15.07 -4.06
N GLY A 37 14.19 -14.30 -3.87
CA GLY A 37 14.27 -12.89 -3.45
C GLY A 37 14.94 -11.96 -4.46
N ARG A 38 15.03 -12.37 -5.74
CA ARG A 38 15.50 -11.50 -6.84
C ARG A 38 14.39 -10.59 -7.37
N LEU A 39 13.14 -10.97 -7.17
CA LEU A 39 11.98 -10.11 -7.35
C LEU A 39 11.18 -10.09 -6.05
N GLN A 40 10.81 -8.90 -5.61
CA GLN A 40 9.78 -8.75 -4.59
C GLN A 40 8.42 -8.64 -5.27
N GLN A 41 7.48 -9.51 -4.89
CA GLN A 41 6.09 -9.35 -5.28
C GLN A 41 5.41 -8.29 -4.40
N LEU A 42 4.79 -7.29 -5.02
CA LEU A 42 4.08 -6.19 -4.34
C LEU A 42 2.58 -6.47 -4.19
N ASP A 43 1.97 -6.98 -5.28
CA ASP A 43 0.58 -7.44 -5.39
C ASP A 43 0.55 -8.52 -6.48
N HIS A 44 -0.62 -9.09 -6.77
CA HIS A 44 -0.82 -10.01 -7.86
C HIS A 44 -0.38 -9.40 -9.20
N GLY A 45 0.65 -9.99 -9.82
CA GLY A 45 1.17 -9.57 -11.12
C GLY A 45 2.03 -8.30 -11.11
N TRP A 46 2.39 -7.77 -9.95
CA TRP A 46 3.22 -6.57 -9.82
C TRP A 46 4.47 -6.83 -8.97
N TYR A 47 5.62 -6.40 -9.47
CA TYR A 47 6.93 -6.76 -8.94
C TYR A 47 7.88 -5.56 -8.90
N VAL A 48 8.88 -5.65 -8.03
CA VAL A 48 10.07 -4.78 -7.97
C VAL A 48 11.30 -5.67 -7.86
N ASP A 49 12.44 -5.17 -8.32
CA ASP A 49 13.74 -5.84 -8.10
C ASP A 49 14.04 -6.03 -6.61
N GLY A 50 14.51 -7.23 -6.23
CA GLY A 50 14.66 -7.61 -4.83
C GLY A 50 15.82 -6.93 -4.10
N GLU A 51 16.88 -6.54 -4.80
CA GLU A 51 17.97 -5.74 -4.22
C GLU A 51 17.50 -4.32 -3.95
N THR A 52 16.93 -3.69 -4.98
CA THR A 52 16.29 -2.37 -4.87
C THR A 52 15.27 -2.31 -3.73
N TRP A 53 14.44 -3.34 -3.58
CA TRP A 53 13.44 -3.42 -2.51
C TRP A 53 14.07 -3.40 -1.11
N ARG A 54 15.19 -4.11 -0.92
CA ARG A 54 15.86 -4.21 0.38
C ARG A 54 16.49 -2.89 0.81
N GLU A 55 16.90 -2.06 -0.12
CA GLU A 55 17.45 -0.72 0.15
C GLU A 55 16.36 0.31 0.47
N TRP A 56 15.11 0.05 0.09
CA TRP A 56 14.02 1.01 0.28
C TRP A 56 13.62 1.17 1.75
N SER A 57 13.29 2.42 2.11
CA SER A 57 12.61 2.72 3.38
C SER A 57 11.22 2.08 3.45
N ILE A 58 10.69 1.96 4.66
CA ILE A 58 9.36 1.42 4.94
C ILE A 58 8.29 2.19 4.15
N GLU A 59 8.37 3.53 4.15
CA GLU A 59 7.44 4.40 3.43
C GLU A 59 7.48 4.13 1.92
N ARG A 60 8.68 3.93 1.35
CA ARG A 60 8.85 3.68 -0.08
C ARG A 60 8.33 2.31 -0.49
N ARG A 61 8.59 1.30 0.34
CA ARG A 61 8.05 -0.06 0.19
C ARG A 61 6.53 -0.04 0.22
N HIS A 62 5.95 0.63 1.21
CA HIS A 62 4.51 0.71 1.34
C HIS A 62 3.86 1.52 0.22
N LEU A 63 4.47 2.64 -0.19
CA LEU A 63 4.00 3.40 -1.36
C LEU A 63 4.00 2.53 -2.62
N ALA A 64 5.01 1.69 -2.83
CA ALA A 64 5.03 0.78 -3.96
C ALA A 64 3.88 -0.24 -3.93
N ARG A 65 3.56 -0.79 -2.75
CA ARG A 65 2.38 -1.66 -2.57
C ARG A 65 1.08 -0.91 -2.88
N VAL A 66 0.92 0.33 -2.40
CA VAL A 66 -0.25 1.19 -2.71
C VAL A 66 -0.40 1.41 -4.22
N LEU A 67 0.69 1.73 -4.91
CA LEU A 67 0.67 1.95 -6.36
C LEU A 67 0.36 0.66 -7.13
N ALA A 68 0.88 -0.49 -6.69
CA ALA A 68 0.52 -1.79 -7.27
C ALA A 68 -0.98 -2.11 -7.08
N ALA A 69 -1.51 -1.90 -5.87
CA ALA A 69 -2.92 -2.09 -5.56
C ALA A 69 -3.83 -1.16 -6.37
N ARG A 70 -3.46 0.12 -6.52
CA ARG A 70 -4.18 1.11 -7.35
C ARG A 70 -4.34 0.61 -8.78
N ARG A 71 -3.28 0.05 -9.38
CA ARG A 71 -3.32 -0.45 -10.77
C ARG A 71 -4.25 -1.66 -10.94
N ARG A 72 -4.61 -2.36 -9.86
CA ARG A 72 -5.59 -3.45 -9.85
C ARG A 72 -7.02 -2.95 -9.63
N GLN A 73 -7.18 -1.80 -8.98
CA GLN A 73 -8.48 -1.27 -8.56
C GLN A 73 -9.31 -0.89 -9.78
N ARG A 74 -10.42 -1.63 -10.01
CA ARG A 74 -11.29 -1.45 -11.19
C ARG A 74 -12.47 -0.49 -10.96
N SER A 75 -12.75 -0.12 -9.71
CA SER A 75 -13.87 0.77 -9.33
C SER A 75 -13.36 1.95 -8.50
N SER A 76 -13.98 3.11 -8.71
CA SER A 76 -13.74 4.40 -8.05
C SER A 76 -14.31 4.50 -6.63
N ASP A 77 -15.05 3.51 -6.16
CA ASP A 77 -15.84 3.61 -4.92
C ASP A 77 -15.04 3.46 -3.63
N THR A 78 -13.72 3.31 -3.74
CA THR A 78 -12.83 3.13 -2.60
C THR A 78 -11.66 4.09 -2.68
N VAL A 79 -11.31 4.68 -1.54
CA VAL A 79 -10.17 5.58 -1.37
C VAL A 79 -9.12 4.92 -0.49
N PHE A 80 -7.83 5.11 -0.76
CA PHE A 80 -6.77 4.65 0.14
C PHE A 80 -6.85 5.39 1.48
N SER A 81 -6.64 4.69 2.59
CA SER A 81 -6.81 5.23 3.95
C SER A 81 -5.67 4.79 4.89
N HIS A 82 -5.67 5.30 6.12
CA HIS A 82 -4.69 4.95 7.16
C HIS A 82 -3.24 5.09 6.66
N CYS A 83 -2.38 4.10 6.91
CA CYS A 83 -0.97 4.09 6.50
C CYS A 83 -0.79 4.20 4.98
N SER A 84 -1.79 3.77 4.19
CA SER A 84 -1.74 3.85 2.74
C SER A 84 -1.98 5.27 2.24
N ALA A 85 -2.88 6.02 2.89
CA ALA A 85 -3.01 7.46 2.65
C ALA A 85 -1.80 8.23 3.20
N ALA A 86 -1.26 7.81 4.35
CA ALA A 86 -0.12 8.49 4.99
C ALA A 86 1.10 8.55 4.06
N VAL A 87 1.46 7.43 3.42
CA VAL A 87 2.59 7.41 2.47
C VAL A 87 2.33 8.18 1.17
N LEU A 88 1.06 8.34 0.76
CA LEU A 88 0.71 9.22 -0.36
C LEU A 88 0.96 10.68 0.01
N TRP A 89 0.60 11.09 1.23
CA TRP A 89 0.88 12.42 1.76
C TRP A 89 2.36 12.65 2.14
N GLY A 90 3.22 11.64 2.00
CA GLY A 90 4.62 11.70 2.41
C GLY A 90 4.82 11.79 3.93
N LEU A 91 3.86 11.28 4.71
CA LEU A 91 3.94 11.19 6.15
C LEU A 91 4.79 9.98 6.57
N PRO A 92 5.57 10.08 7.67
CA PRO A 92 6.35 8.96 8.19
C PRO A 92 5.44 7.88 8.78
N LEU A 93 5.84 6.61 8.69
CA LEU A 93 5.12 5.47 9.26
C LEU A 93 5.62 5.07 10.66
N ALA A 94 6.42 5.92 11.31
CA ALA A 94 6.89 5.73 12.69
C ALA A 94 7.48 4.32 12.97
N ARG A 95 8.20 3.75 11.99
CA ARG A 95 8.83 2.42 12.03
C ARG A 95 7.88 1.22 12.04
N VAL A 96 6.58 1.42 11.85
CA VAL A 96 5.64 0.33 11.56
C VAL A 96 5.76 -0.01 10.06
N ASP A 97 6.05 -1.27 9.71
CA ASP A 97 6.06 -1.76 8.32
C ASP A 97 4.74 -2.46 7.97
N PRO A 98 3.69 -1.71 7.58
CA PRO A 98 2.42 -2.29 7.21
C PRO A 98 2.58 -3.16 5.96
N GLN A 99 2.22 -4.43 6.11
CA GLN A 99 2.25 -5.39 5.00
C GLN A 99 1.00 -5.28 4.11
N LYS A 100 -0.10 -4.74 4.65
CA LYS A 100 -1.37 -4.59 3.94
C LYS A 100 -1.57 -3.15 3.49
N VAL A 101 -2.10 -2.99 2.28
CA VAL A 101 -2.64 -1.73 1.77
C VAL A 101 -4.04 -1.54 2.33
N HIS A 102 -4.41 -0.34 2.76
CA HIS A 102 -5.68 -0.02 3.40
C HIS A 102 -6.51 0.86 2.47
N ALA A 103 -7.76 0.50 2.24
CA ALA A 103 -8.73 1.29 1.49
C ALA A 103 -10.11 1.28 2.17
N SER A 104 -10.85 2.39 2.07
CA SER A 104 -12.18 2.55 2.66
C SER A 104 -13.23 2.87 1.58
N GLY A 105 -14.45 2.36 1.71
CA GLY A 105 -15.57 2.69 0.81
C GLY A 105 -16.92 2.09 1.24
N ALA A 106 -18.01 2.64 0.70
CA ALA A 106 -19.38 2.35 1.14
C ALA A 106 -19.91 0.96 0.72
N GLY A 107 -19.41 0.41 -0.39
CA GLY A 107 -19.88 -0.88 -0.95
C GLY A 107 -19.08 -2.12 -0.56
N THR A 108 -18.10 -2.02 0.33
CA THR A 108 -17.26 -3.16 0.72
C THR A 108 -17.85 -3.83 1.95
N SER A 109 -18.32 -5.08 1.88
CA SER A 109 -18.85 -5.79 3.05
C SER A 109 -17.79 -5.98 4.14
N GLY A 110 -17.99 -5.27 5.26
CA GLY A 110 -17.62 -5.37 6.69
C GLY A 110 -16.34 -6.06 7.17
N HIS A 111 -15.65 -6.77 6.31
CA HIS A 111 -14.51 -7.60 6.65
C HIS A 111 -13.31 -7.15 5.84
N VAL A 112 -12.15 -7.16 6.48
CA VAL A 112 -10.88 -7.37 5.80
C VAL A 112 -11.08 -8.63 4.96
N MET A 113 -11.38 -8.46 3.67
CA MET A 113 -11.64 -9.60 2.79
C MET A 113 -10.36 -10.44 2.72
N SER A 114 -10.43 -11.63 3.32
CA SER A 114 -9.36 -12.62 3.44
C SER A 114 -8.12 -12.15 4.22
N SER A 115 -7.71 -12.98 5.19
CA SER A 115 -6.41 -12.88 5.85
C SER A 115 -5.23 -12.92 4.87
N THR A 116 -5.44 -13.45 3.65
CA THR A 116 -4.45 -13.64 2.59
C THR A 116 -4.37 -12.46 1.60
N SER A 117 -5.29 -11.49 1.66
CA SER A 117 -5.28 -10.34 0.74
C SER A 117 -4.22 -9.31 1.17
N ALA A 118 -3.38 -8.88 0.22
CA ALA A 118 -2.50 -7.72 0.37
C ALA A 118 -3.26 -6.39 0.54
N LEU A 119 -4.57 -6.38 0.33
CA LEU A 119 -5.46 -5.24 0.49
C LEU A 119 -6.46 -5.48 1.64
N ALA A 120 -6.38 -4.68 2.70
CA ALA A 120 -7.35 -4.52 3.75
C ALA A 120 -8.42 -3.49 3.34
N ARG A 121 -9.67 -3.92 3.27
CA ARG A 121 -10.81 -3.06 2.95
C ARG A 121 -11.60 -2.74 4.22
N HIS A 122 -11.92 -1.47 4.40
CA HIS A 122 -12.70 -0.95 5.52
C HIS A 122 -14.08 -0.53 5.02
N GLN A 123 -15.14 -1.11 5.57
CA GLN A 123 -16.51 -0.67 5.28
C GLN A 123 -16.84 0.58 6.07
N VAL A 124 -16.32 1.70 5.59
CA VAL A 124 -16.60 3.00 6.18
C VAL A 124 -16.80 3.96 5.03
N GLU A 125 -17.98 4.59 5.01
CA GLU A 125 -18.22 5.70 4.11
C GLU A 125 -17.27 6.85 4.48
N VAL A 126 -16.54 7.33 3.48
CA VAL A 126 -15.67 8.49 3.62
C VAL A 126 -16.42 9.66 3.00
N ALA A 127 -16.83 10.62 3.83
CA ALA A 127 -17.48 11.83 3.38
C ALA A 127 -16.63 12.54 2.31
N GLU A 128 -17.26 13.17 1.32
CA GLU A 128 -16.52 13.87 0.25
C GLU A 128 -15.53 14.92 0.78
N ALA A 129 -15.87 15.61 1.88
CA ALA A 129 -14.97 16.55 2.55
C ALA A 129 -13.70 15.90 3.16
N ASP A 130 -13.76 14.60 3.44
CA ASP A 130 -12.66 13.78 3.95
C ASP A 130 -11.90 13.06 2.82
N ARG A 131 -12.21 13.33 1.55
CA ARG A 131 -11.54 12.72 0.38
C ARG A 131 -10.59 13.70 -0.27
N ALA A 132 -9.53 13.17 -0.86
CA ALA A 132 -8.54 13.94 -1.61
C ALA A 132 -7.95 13.10 -2.75
N ILE A 133 -7.28 13.79 -3.67
CA ILE A 133 -6.48 13.16 -4.72
C ILE A 133 -5.04 13.65 -4.58
N VAL A 134 -4.11 12.71 -4.39
CA VAL A 134 -2.67 13.00 -4.33
C VAL A 134 -2.00 12.32 -5.53
N ASP A 135 -1.40 13.10 -6.42
CA ASP A 135 -0.76 12.61 -7.66
C ASP A 135 -1.65 11.62 -8.44
N GLY A 136 -2.94 11.95 -8.55
CA GLY A 136 -3.97 11.15 -9.22
C GLY A 136 -4.46 9.92 -8.44
N VAL A 137 -3.99 9.69 -7.21
CA VAL A 137 -4.45 8.61 -6.33
C VAL A 137 -5.53 9.12 -5.39
N ALA A 138 -6.73 8.52 -5.42
CA ALA A 138 -7.79 8.86 -4.48
C ALA A 138 -7.49 8.29 -3.08
N CYS A 139 -7.50 9.15 -2.07
CA CYS A 139 -7.22 8.80 -0.68
C CYS A 139 -8.06 9.62 0.31
N THR A 140 -7.95 9.33 1.61
CA THR A 140 -8.46 10.24 2.63
C THR A 140 -7.65 11.53 2.66
N GLY A 141 -8.34 12.64 2.97
CA GLY A 141 -7.75 13.95 3.19
C GLY A 141 -6.81 13.95 4.39
N ILE A 142 -5.85 14.88 4.41
CA ILE A 142 -4.74 14.85 5.37
C ILE A 142 -5.19 14.83 6.84
N HIS A 143 -6.22 15.60 7.20
CA HIS A 143 -6.76 15.62 8.57
C HIS A 143 -7.33 14.26 8.98
N ARG A 144 -8.14 13.65 8.10
CA ARG A 144 -8.70 12.32 8.31
C ARG A 144 -7.61 11.25 8.37
N THR A 145 -6.61 11.31 7.48
CA THR A 145 -5.46 10.40 7.49
C THR A 145 -4.72 10.45 8.84
N VAL A 146 -4.41 11.65 9.34
CA VAL A 146 -3.73 11.81 10.63
C VAL A 146 -4.58 11.26 11.78
N ALA A 147 -5.87 11.57 11.80
CA ALA A 147 -6.79 11.05 12.81
C ALA A 147 -6.87 9.51 12.80
N ASP A 148 -6.93 8.89 11.62
CA ASP A 148 -6.96 7.43 11.47
C ASP A 148 -5.64 6.78 11.92
N MET A 149 -4.50 7.40 11.62
CA MET A 149 -3.19 6.91 12.07
C MET A 149 -3.05 6.96 13.59
N LEU A 150 -3.45 8.07 14.22
CA LEU A 150 -3.44 8.21 15.68
C LEU A 150 -4.35 7.17 16.36
N ARG A 151 -5.53 6.92 15.79
CA ARG A 151 -6.47 5.91 16.31
C ARG A 151 -5.90 4.50 16.21
N ALA A 152 -5.27 4.16 15.09
CA ALA A 152 -4.65 2.85 14.90
C ALA A 152 -3.50 2.61 15.91
N SER A 153 -2.61 3.58 16.11
CA SER A 153 -1.52 3.45 17.08
C SER A 153 -2.01 3.34 18.53
N ALA A 154 -3.09 4.06 18.88
CA ALA A 154 -3.69 3.97 20.20
C ALA A 154 -4.32 2.60 20.44
N ALA A 155 -4.97 2.00 19.42
CA ALA A 155 -5.54 0.66 19.51
C ALA A 155 -4.45 -0.41 19.66
N GLU A 156 -3.36 -0.33 18.89
CA GLU A 156 -2.21 -1.25 19.02
C GLU A 156 -1.57 -1.16 20.41
N THR A 157 -1.38 0.05 20.92
CA THR A 157 -0.81 0.27 22.26
C THR A 157 -1.76 -0.23 23.36
N GLY A 158 -3.06 0.04 23.23
CA GLY A 158 -4.07 -0.40 24.19
C GLY A 158 -4.22 -1.93 24.25
N LEU A 159 -4.16 -2.62 23.11
CA LEU A 159 -4.16 -4.09 23.07
C LEU A 159 -2.90 -4.66 23.76
N SER A 160 -1.72 -4.08 23.49
CA SER A 160 -0.47 -4.50 24.12
C SER A 160 -0.45 -4.30 25.64
N LEU A 161 -1.23 -3.35 26.18
CA LEU A 161 -1.38 -3.15 27.63
C LEU A 161 -2.41 -4.10 28.25
N LEU A 162 -3.38 -4.58 27.47
CA LEU A 162 -4.38 -5.56 27.94
C LEU A 162 -3.84 -7.00 27.93
N ASP A 163 -2.80 -7.27 27.15
CA ASP A 163 -2.09 -8.56 27.09
C ASP A 163 -0.95 -8.67 28.14
N ALA A 164 -0.78 -7.67 29.03
CA ALA A 164 0.30 -7.60 30.02
C ALA A 164 -0.12 -8.04 31.43
#